data_AF-A0A1H0QWJ3-F1
#
_entry.id   AF-A0A1H0QWJ3-F1
#
_cell.length_a   1.000
_cell.length_b   1.000
_cell.length_c   1.000
_cell.angle_alpha   90.00
_cell.angle_beta   90.00
_cell.angle_gamma   90.00
#
_symmetry.space_group_name_H-M   'P 1'
#
loop_
_entity.id
_entity.type
_entity.pdbx_description
1 polymer ?
#
loop_
_entity_poly.entity_id
_entity_poly.type
_entity_poly.pdbx_seq_one_letter_code
_entity_poly.pdbx_strand_id
1 'polypeptide(L)'
;MTESGQTFNFEGNSFHGPQNFAPGGSAYTTQGDGQRGELDRLRELVAELVESLSRYSDGDVNSARAYDQASEMAELLEETSPDGESVRRKWSRLRPLLETLGTVGSVASIAGLLGNLF
;
A
#
# COMPACT_ATOMS: atom_id res chain seq x y z
N MET A 1 -53.52 -10.12 20.00
CA MET A 1 -54.34 -10.93 19.08
C MET A 1 -54.24 -10.20 17.75
N THR A 2 -53.46 -10.62 16.75
CA THR A 2 -53.38 -11.91 16.02
C THR A 2 -51.95 -11.98 15.43
N GLU A 3 -51.09 -12.94 15.78
CA GLU A 3 -50.81 -14.19 15.04
C GLU A 3 -50.82 -14.07 13.50
N SER A 4 -49.63 -14.22 12.89
CA SER A 4 -49.39 -15.01 11.67
C SER A 4 -47.88 -15.17 11.49
N GLY A 5 -47.40 -16.38 11.77
CA GLY A 5 -46.02 -16.78 11.60
C GLY A 5 -45.64 -16.99 10.14
N GLN A 6 -44.41 -16.59 9.82
CA GLN A 6 -43.62 -17.27 8.79
C GLN A 6 -42.18 -17.32 9.28
N THR A 7 -41.79 -18.50 9.72
CA THR A 7 -40.49 -18.89 10.24
C THR A 7 -39.48 -18.87 9.09
N PHE A 8 -38.51 -17.96 9.13
CA PHE A 8 -37.31 -18.05 8.30
C PHE A 8 -36.26 -18.86 9.08
N ASN A 9 -35.91 -20.04 8.58
CA ASN A 9 -34.85 -20.88 9.13
C ASN A 9 -33.48 -20.25 8.85
N PHE A 10 -32.79 -19.85 9.92
CA PHE A 10 -31.35 -19.57 9.92
C PHE A 10 -30.65 -20.71 10.65
N GLU A 11 -30.04 -21.62 9.90
CA GLU A 11 -28.98 -22.48 10.44
C GLU A 11 -27.64 -21.77 10.24
N GLY A 12 -26.92 -21.53 11.35
CA GLY A 12 -25.52 -21.04 11.33
C GLY A 12 -25.26 -19.75 12.10
N ASN A 13 -25.49 -19.78 13.42
CA ASN A 13 -24.95 -18.89 14.47
C ASN A 13 -23.56 -18.29 14.11
N SER A 14 -23.29 -16.98 14.17
CA SER A 14 -23.37 -16.15 15.38
C SER A 14 -23.46 -14.65 15.05
N PHE A 15 -24.38 -13.99 15.74
CA PHE A 15 -24.64 -12.54 15.73
C PHE A 15 -23.59 -11.78 16.59
N HIS A 16 -23.33 -10.49 16.31
CA HIS A 16 -23.44 -9.37 17.29
C HIS A 16 -22.94 -8.01 16.75
N GLY A 17 -23.86 -7.04 16.67
CA GLY A 17 -23.59 -5.59 16.71
C GLY A 17 -24.43 -4.75 15.73
N PRO A 18 -25.21 -3.73 16.17
CA PRO A 18 -25.94 -2.85 15.26
C PRO A 18 -24.94 -1.96 14.50
N GLN A 19 -24.68 -2.30 13.23
CA GLN A 19 -24.02 -1.40 12.30
C GLN A 19 -25.02 -0.28 11.96
N ASN A 20 -24.80 0.89 12.54
CA ASN A 20 -25.40 2.13 12.07
C ASN A 20 -24.93 2.34 10.62
N PHE A 21 -25.77 1.95 9.66
CA PHE A 21 -25.59 2.30 8.25
C PHE A 21 -25.81 3.81 8.13
N ALA A 22 -24.73 4.59 8.22
CA ALA A 22 -24.73 5.95 7.73
C ALA A 22 -24.94 5.92 6.21
N PRO A 23 -25.97 6.57 5.66
CA PRO A 23 -26.15 6.69 4.22
C PRO A 23 -25.15 7.74 3.69
N GLY A 24 -23.91 7.33 3.40
CA GLY A 24 -22.93 8.29 2.86
C GLY A 24 -21.46 7.86 2.77
N GLY A 25 -21.09 6.62 3.07
CA GLY A 25 -19.73 6.13 2.87
C GLY A 25 -19.65 5.26 1.62
N SER A 26 -19.19 5.81 0.49
CA SER A 26 -18.83 5.03 -0.68
C SER A 26 -17.76 4.02 -0.30
N ALA A 27 -18.15 2.77 -0.08
CA ALA A 27 -17.23 1.63 -0.09
C ALA A 27 -16.76 1.46 -1.54
N TYR A 28 -15.60 2.02 -1.87
CA TYR A 28 -14.94 1.78 -3.16
C TYR A 28 -14.38 0.36 -3.18
N THR A 29 -15.22 -0.62 -3.52
CA THR A 29 -14.76 -1.94 -3.94
C THR A 29 -14.63 -1.95 -5.47
N THR A 30 -13.56 -1.36 -6.00
CA THR A 30 -13.14 -1.57 -7.40
C THR A 30 -12.06 -2.64 -7.40
N GLN A 31 -12.48 -3.90 -7.25
CA GLN A 31 -11.62 -5.05 -7.12
C GLN A 31 -11.31 -5.62 -8.52
N GLY A 32 -10.26 -5.12 -9.17
CA GLY A 32 -9.75 -5.67 -10.44
C GLY A 32 -8.84 -4.73 -11.22
N ASP A 33 -9.29 -3.49 -11.44
CA ASP A 33 -8.53 -2.47 -12.20
C ASP A 33 -7.72 -1.53 -11.30
N GLY A 34 -8.16 -1.32 -10.05
CA GLY A 34 -7.49 -0.46 -9.08
C GLY A 34 -6.08 -0.93 -8.73
N GLN A 35 -5.89 -2.24 -8.51
CA GLN A 35 -4.61 -2.80 -8.09
C GLN A 35 -3.50 -2.63 -9.14
N ARG A 36 -3.83 -2.69 -10.43
CA ARG A 36 -2.86 -2.40 -11.51
C ARG A 36 -2.50 -0.92 -11.55
N GLY A 37 -3.50 -0.02 -11.44
CA GLY A 37 -3.25 1.42 -11.39
C GLY A 37 -2.46 1.85 -10.15
N GLU A 38 -2.66 1.18 -9.02
CA GLU A 38 -1.91 1.43 -7.79
C GLU A 38 -0.48 0.90 -7.86
N LEU A 39 -0.25 -0.25 -8.51
CA LEU A 39 1.09 -0.76 -8.76
C LEU A 39 1.86 0.17 -9.71
N ASP A 40 1.20 0.68 -10.75
CA ASP A 40 1.79 1.65 -11.67
C ASP A 40 2.15 2.96 -10.95
N ARG A 41 1.28 3.44 -10.07
CA ARG A 41 1.54 4.61 -9.21
C ARG A 41 2.67 4.37 -8.21
N LEU A 42 2.76 3.17 -7.66
CA LEU A 42 3.87 2.78 -6.79
C LEU A 42 5.19 2.78 -7.56
N ARG A 43 5.20 2.28 -8.79
CA ARG A 43 6.38 2.31 -9.68
C ARG A 43 6.81 3.74 -9.97
N GLU A 44 5.87 4.62 -10.31
CA GLU A 44 6.13 6.04 -10.56
C GLU A 44 6.77 6.71 -9.33
N LEU A 45 6.17 6.57 -8.15
CA LEU A 45 6.68 7.19 -6.93
C LEU A 45 8.07 6.67 -6.52
N VAL A 46 8.32 5.37 -6.69
CA VAL A 46 9.64 4.79 -6.40
C VAL A 46 10.67 5.27 -7.44
N ALA A 47 10.30 5.38 -8.72
CA ALA A 47 11.18 5.93 -9.75
C ALA A 47 11.50 7.41 -9.51
N GLU A 48 10.52 8.24 -9.14
CA GLU A 48 10.72 9.64 -8.75
C GLU A 48 11.65 9.75 -7.53
N LEU A 49 11.49 8.84 -6.56
CA LEU A 49 12.36 8.77 -5.38
C LEU A 49 13.81 8.42 -5.78
N VAL A 50 14.00 7.43 -6.65
CA VAL A 50 15.33 7.06 -7.18
C VAL A 50 15.96 8.24 -7.90
N GLU A 51 15.21 8.93 -8.76
CA GLU A 51 15.72 10.09 -9.48
C GLU A 51 16.11 11.22 -8.51
N SER A 52 15.26 11.51 -7.52
CA SER A 52 15.55 12.50 -6.49
C SER A 52 16.84 12.15 -5.73
N LEU A 53 16.98 10.91 -5.26
CA LEU A 53 18.16 10.45 -4.52
C LEU A 53 19.43 10.44 -5.39
N SER A 54 19.31 10.16 -6.69
CA SER A 54 20.45 10.20 -7.63
C SER A 54 21.14 11.56 -7.63
N ARG A 55 20.36 12.65 -7.55
CA ARG A 55 20.84 14.04 -7.56
C ARG A 55 21.59 14.41 -6.27
N TYR A 56 21.38 13.68 -5.17
CA TYR A 56 22.02 13.93 -3.88
C TYR A 56 23.08 12.88 -3.49
N SER A 57 23.23 11.82 -4.30
CA SER A 57 24.08 10.66 -3.99
C SER A 57 25.59 10.95 -3.92
N ASP A 58 26.05 12.06 -4.52
CA ASP A 58 27.47 12.39 -4.63
C ASP A 58 28.10 12.89 -3.30
N GLY A 59 27.27 13.32 -2.33
CA GLY A 59 27.75 14.02 -1.12
C GLY A 59 27.50 13.30 0.22
N ASP A 60 26.64 12.29 0.26
CA ASP A 60 26.20 11.67 1.52
C ASP A 60 26.05 10.14 1.40
N VAL A 61 26.72 9.42 2.31
CA VAL A 61 26.77 7.95 2.31
C VAL A 61 25.38 7.35 2.55
N ASN A 62 24.51 8.03 3.32
CA ASN A 62 23.16 7.55 3.55
C ASN A 62 22.28 7.75 2.30
N SER A 63 22.48 8.84 1.57
CA SER A 63 21.81 9.14 0.30
C SER A 63 22.22 8.13 -0.78
N ALA A 64 23.51 7.78 -0.87
CA ALA A 64 23.98 6.73 -1.78
C ALA A 64 23.39 5.34 -1.43
N ARG A 65 23.31 4.99 -0.14
CA ARG A 65 22.66 3.75 0.31
C ARG A 65 21.15 3.75 0.07
N ALA A 66 20.48 4.88 0.29
CA ALA A 66 19.06 5.02 0.03
C ALA A 66 18.78 4.89 -1.47
N TYR A 67 19.62 5.49 -2.31
CA TYR A 67 19.54 5.38 -3.77
C TYR A 67 19.67 3.93 -4.24
N ASP A 68 20.67 3.20 -3.75
CA ASP A 68 20.89 1.78 -4.07
C ASP A 68 19.66 0.93 -3.68
N GLN A 69 19.17 1.08 -2.44
CA GLN A 69 18.00 0.33 -1.98
C GLN A 69 16.70 0.71 -2.71
N ALA A 70 16.53 1.98 -3.09
CA ALA A 70 15.39 2.43 -3.88
C ALA A 70 15.45 1.91 -5.32
N SER A 71 16.65 1.84 -5.91
CA SER A 71 16.87 1.30 -7.25
C SER A 71 16.56 -0.19 -7.31
N GLU A 72 17.06 -0.97 -6.36
CA GLU A 72 16.74 -2.40 -6.25
C GLU A 72 15.24 -2.64 -6.05
N MET A 73 14.55 -1.75 -5.33
CA MET A 73 13.10 -1.82 -5.15
C MET A 73 12.35 -1.48 -6.45
N ALA A 74 12.84 -0.51 -7.23
CA ALA A 74 12.29 -0.19 -8.54
C ALA A 74 12.38 -1.39 -9.49
N GLU A 75 13.55 -2.04 -9.55
CA GLU A 75 13.78 -3.24 -10.38
C GLU A 75 12.81 -4.38 -10.01
N LEU A 76 12.58 -4.63 -8.71
CA LEU A 76 11.60 -5.62 -8.25
C LEU A 76 10.18 -5.26 -8.71
N LEU A 77 9.83 -3.98 -8.68
CA LEU A 77 8.50 -3.52 -9.06
C LEU A 77 8.27 -3.58 -10.58
N GLU A 78 9.31 -3.53 -11.41
CA GLU A 78 9.22 -3.70 -12.86
C GLU A 78 8.79 -5.11 -13.28
N GLU A 79 8.96 -6.11 -12.40
CA GLU A 79 8.48 -7.47 -12.65
C GLU A 79 6.97 -7.49 -12.92
N THR A 80 6.53 -8.39 -13.81
CA THR A 80 5.10 -8.50 -14.19
C THR A 80 4.23 -8.93 -12.99
N SER A 81 4.84 -9.57 -11.99
CA SER A 81 4.22 -9.97 -10.73
C SER A 81 5.24 -9.85 -9.60
N PRO A 82 5.40 -8.65 -9.02
CA PRO A 82 6.40 -8.42 -7.99
C PRO A 82 6.09 -9.22 -6.72
N ASP A 83 7.12 -9.81 -6.11
CA ASP A 83 6.99 -10.52 -4.86
C ASP A 83 6.78 -9.55 -3.69
N GLY A 84 5.56 -9.50 -3.16
CA GLY A 84 5.18 -8.56 -2.11
C GLY A 84 6.00 -8.66 -0.83
N GLU A 85 6.48 -9.86 -0.47
CA GLU A 85 7.34 -10.04 0.70
C GLU A 85 8.73 -9.44 0.48
N SER A 86 9.32 -9.65 -0.69
CA SER A 86 10.60 -9.05 -1.10
C SER A 86 10.50 -7.52 -1.16
N VAL A 87 9.42 -6.98 -1.74
CA VAL A 87 9.15 -5.54 -1.81
C VAL A 87 9.00 -4.96 -0.39
N ARG A 88 8.20 -5.58 0.48
CA ARG A 88 8.03 -5.13 1.89
C ARG A 88 9.33 -5.21 2.69
N ARG A 89 10.15 -6.23 2.46
CA ARG A 89 11.46 -6.38 3.11
C ARG A 89 12.43 -5.28 2.67
N LYS A 90 12.46 -4.94 1.37
CA LYS A 90 13.25 -3.82 0.84
C LYS A 90 12.74 -2.48 1.38
N TRP A 91 11.43 -2.26 1.36
CA TRP A 91 10.81 -1.07 1.92
C TRP A 91 11.15 -0.85 3.40
N SER A 92 11.13 -1.91 4.21
CA SER A 92 11.47 -1.82 5.65
C SER A 92 12.92 -1.38 5.90
N ARG A 93 13.83 -1.62 4.96
CA ARG A 93 15.23 -1.17 5.03
C ARG A 93 15.40 0.24 4.47
N LEU A 94 14.65 0.58 3.42
CA LEU A 94 14.70 1.88 2.76
C LEU A 94 14.04 2.98 3.62
N ARG A 95 12.87 2.70 4.20
CA ARG A 95 12.09 3.65 5.00
C ARG A 95 12.91 4.43 6.04
N PRO A 96 13.68 3.79 6.95
CA PRO A 96 14.44 4.54 7.95
C PRO A 96 15.51 5.44 7.31
N LEU A 97 16.11 5.06 6.18
CA LEU A 97 17.05 5.91 5.45
C LEU A 97 16.34 7.15 4.91
N LEU A 98 15.16 6.98 4.31
CA LEU A 98 14.35 8.10 3.81
C LEU A 98 13.86 9.03 4.92
N GLU A 99 13.52 8.49 6.09
CA GLU A 99 13.14 9.28 7.27
C GLU A 99 14.34 10.13 7.75
N THR A 100 15.57 9.61 7.71
CA THR A 100 16.77 10.39 8.06
C THR A 100 17.09 11.51 7.05
N LEU A 101 16.70 11.33 5.78
CA LEU A 101 16.90 12.32 4.72
C LEU A 101 15.80 13.38 4.64
N GLY A 102 14.77 13.30 5.50
CA GLY A 102 13.66 14.26 5.53
C GLY A 102 12.58 14.03 4.47
N THR A 103 12.60 12.89 3.77
CA THR A 103 11.61 12.51 2.72
C THR A 103 10.30 11.93 3.28
N VAL A 104 9.78 12.49 4.37
CA VAL A 104 8.64 11.94 5.13
C VAL A 104 7.34 11.86 4.29
N GLY A 105 7.13 12.82 3.38
CA GLY A 105 5.96 12.84 2.49
C GLY A 105 5.94 11.66 1.52
N SER A 106 7.06 11.38 0.84
CA SER A 106 7.22 10.25 -0.07
C SER A 106 7.11 8.91 0.66
N VAL A 107 7.62 8.84 1.90
CA VAL A 107 7.51 7.65 2.76
C VAL A 107 6.06 7.29 3.06
N ALA A 108 5.24 8.26 3.45
CA ALA A 108 3.83 8.01 3.78
C ALA A 108 3.04 7.53 2.56
N SER A 109 3.24 8.15 1.39
CA SER A 109 2.56 7.78 0.15
C SER A 109 2.92 6.37 -0.32
N ILE A 110 4.22 6.02 -0.30
CA ILE A 110 4.67 4.68 -0.72
C ILE A 110 4.21 3.62 0.29
N ALA A 111 4.29 3.88 1.59
CA ALA A 111 3.82 2.94 2.62
C ALA A 111 2.31 2.67 2.51
N GLY A 112 1.51 3.69 2.19
CA GLY A 112 0.07 3.54 1.97
C GLY A 112 -0.25 2.63 0.76
N LEU A 113 0.45 2.83 -0.36
CA LEU A 113 0.28 1.99 -1.56
C LEU A 113 0.75 0.57 -1.33
N LEU A 114 1.88 0.36 -0.64
CA LEU A 114 2.37 -0.97 -0.31
C LEU A 114 1.41 -1.76 0.59
N GLY A 115 0.75 -1.09 1.54
CA GLY A 115 -0.24 -1.73 2.41
C GLY A 115 -1.57 -2.04 1.73
N ASN A 116 -1.87 -1.38 0.60
CA ASN A 116 -3.07 -1.67 -0.18
C ASN A 116 -2.82 -2.74 -1.26
N LEU A 117 -1.61 -2.78 -1.84
CA LEU A 117 -1.23 -3.68 -2.93
C LEU A 117 -0.86 -5.09 -2.47
N PHE A 118 -0.17 -5.18 -1.34
CA PHE A 118 0.38 -6.42 -0.77
C PHE A 118 -0.15 -6.58 0.64
#